data_AF-A0A848XK53-F1
#
_entry.id   AF-A0A848XK53-F1
#
_cell.length_a   1.000
_cell.length_b   1.000
_cell.length_c   1.000
_cell.angle_alpha   90.00
_cell.angle_beta   90.00
_cell.angle_gamma   90.00
#
_symmetry.space_group_name_H-M   'P 1'
#
loop_
_entity.id
_entity.type
_entity.pdbx_description
1 polymer ?
#
loop_
_entity_poly.entity_id
_entity_poly.type
_entity_poly.pdbx_seq_one_letter_code
_entity_poly.pdbx_strand_id
1 'polypeptide(L)'
;MTSDDVAALDAYRSRRMQRLHQGLALYAADPQRSEVSRCLAEVAAATGADRVAVGSVDELDGAVFKAECMLDLLRSVPRREFPALPREAGMSSVPAFWEMGGSREQGGRGTGLGVSLGGDGARTWFLLADSLIARPPLAPSVVEEVLFLAGRCAGVLLHKDLGAVEASDVRDSSLTVLDDLVGREDDAEASRRIASRFVVVRALEVGAAGGPSVQLDAQAEVCAAELAALEPHDPERRIWTGVVAGLRARDLRSLARRAVELGDVCERLLHLGSAESCYEIAFELAAEGGCVSLATDAARFRGRVLRRKGRWTEAETAYGYARALALAARDHERHGQVVSGMAAIARERGNLPRTRELLMVQLEIGHRSGVDGVLAAAHHDLMALDKLGGDLEGALQHGWSAVRLYGDGQGSLEALTDLAGVLTELRSYGPAEDAYTIVVEGIEHEVYRTHALAGLAYLAALRGDRTEFERRARRVDPALEQLPEALQAELLYERGL
;
A
#
# COMPACT_ATOMS: atom_id res chain seq x y z
N MET A 1 39.67 -5.51 19.33
CA MET A 1 38.28 -5.92 19.08
C MET A 1 37.94 -7.04 20.03
N THR A 2 37.03 -6.79 20.95
CA THR A 2 36.47 -7.83 21.84
C THR A 2 35.46 -8.68 21.06
N SER A 3 35.03 -9.81 21.64
CA SER A 3 33.93 -10.61 21.07
C SER A 3 32.64 -9.78 20.91
N ASP A 4 32.42 -8.82 21.81
CA ASP A 4 31.26 -7.94 21.78
C ASP A 4 31.33 -6.94 20.61
N ASP A 5 32.52 -6.46 20.26
CA ASP A 5 32.73 -5.58 19.10
C ASP A 5 32.38 -6.31 17.79
N VAL A 6 32.72 -7.61 17.68
CA VAL A 6 32.41 -8.44 16.50
C VAL A 6 30.90 -8.64 16.38
N ALA A 7 30.22 -9.00 17.47
CA ALA A 7 28.77 -9.19 17.47
C ALA A 7 28.02 -7.90 17.12
N ALA A 8 28.49 -6.75 17.61
CA ALA A 8 27.92 -5.44 17.27
C ALA A 8 28.08 -5.11 15.77
N LEU A 9 29.22 -5.46 15.16
CA LEU A 9 29.47 -5.29 13.73
C LEU A 9 28.57 -6.18 12.87
N ASP A 10 28.34 -7.43 13.27
CA ASP A 10 27.46 -8.34 12.52
C ASP A 10 25.99 -7.92 12.61
N ALA A 11 25.54 -7.46 13.78
CA ALA A 11 24.21 -6.87 13.95
C ALA A 11 24.06 -5.60 13.09
N TYR A 12 25.10 -4.75 13.05
CA TYR A 12 25.13 -3.56 12.20
C TYR A 12 25.04 -3.92 10.70
N ARG A 13 25.87 -4.87 10.22
CA ARG A 13 25.85 -5.34 8.82
C ARG A 13 24.51 -5.93 8.43
N SER A 14 23.93 -6.75 9.31
CA SER A 14 22.63 -7.39 9.10
C SER A 14 21.51 -6.35 8.96
N ARG A 15 21.49 -5.33 9.83
CA ARG A 15 20.54 -4.22 9.73
C ARG A 15 20.76 -3.41 8.45
N ARG A 16 21.99 -3.08 8.11
CA ARG A 16 22.35 -2.34 6.89
C ARG A 16 21.85 -3.08 5.63
N MET A 17 22.07 -4.39 5.57
CA MET A 17 21.62 -5.24 4.46
C MET A 17 20.10 -5.35 4.40
N GLN A 18 19.43 -5.50 5.55
CA GLN A 18 17.98 -5.51 5.61
C GLN A 18 17.38 -4.19 5.11
N ARG A 19 17.95 -3.04 5.51
CA ARG A 19 17.52 -1.72 5.04
C ARG A 19 17.76 -1.53 3.56
N LEU A 20 18.89 -2.02 3.05
CA LEU A 20 19.16 -2.02 1.61
C LEU A 20 18.07 -2.79 0.85
N HIS A 21 17.74 -4.01 1.27
CA HIS A 21 16.68 -4.79 0.64
C HIS A 21 15.32 -4.11 0.70
N GLN A 22 14.99 -3.46 1.83
CA GLN A 22 13.75 -2.70 1.98
C GLN A 22 13.71 -1.47 1.05
N GLY A 23 14.79 -0.69 0.97
CA GLY A 23 14.89 0.45 0.07
C GLY A 23 14.78 0.06 -1.39
N LEU A 24 15.51 -1.00 -1.80
CA LEU A 24 15.39 -1.54 -3.15
C LEU A 24 13.99 -2.05 -3.46
N ALA A 25 13.31 -2.71 -2.51
CA ALA A 25 11.94 -3.16 -2.70
C ALA A 25 10.93 -2.00 -2.83
N LEU A 26 11.15 -0.88 -2.13
CA LEU A 26 10.32 0.34 -2.27
C LEU A 26 10.43 0.95 -3.66
N TYR A 27 11.65 0.99 -4.23
CA TYR A 27 11.88 1.55 -5.55
C TYR A 27 11.74 0.57 -6.70
N ALA A 28 11.59 -0.74 -6.41
CA ALA A 28 11.40 -1.76 -7.43
C ALA A 28 10.16 -1.54 -8.30
N ALA A 29 9.23 -0.72 -7.80
CA ALA A 29 7.98 -0.43 -8.45
C ALA A 29 8.11 0.35 -9.76
N ASP A 30 8.89 1.41 -9.74
CA ASP A 30 9.14 2.23 -10.92
C ASP A 30 10.42 1.70 -11.59
N PRO A 31 10.41 1.28 -12.88
CA PRO A 31 11.59 0.72 -13.53
C PRO A 31 12.81 1.66 -13.50
N GLN A 32 12.57 2.97 -13.62
CA GLN A 32 13.61 4.00 -13.57
C GLN A 32 14.14 4.15 -12.14
N ARG A 33 13.27 4.27 -11.13
CA ARG A 33 13.69 4.31 -9.71
C ARG A 33 14.36 3.01 -9.28
N SER A 34 13.96 1.87 -9.84
CA SER A 34 14.57 0.56 -9.62
C SER A 34 16.00 0.51 -10.16
N GLU A 35 16.24 1.07 -11.35
CA GLU A 35 17.60 1.17 -11.91
C GLU A 35 18.46 2.16 -11.12
N VAL A 36 17.91 3.33 -10.80
CA VAL A 36 18.58 4.35 -10.00
C VAL A 36 18.96 3.79 -8.63
N SER A 37 18.01 3.17 -7.90
CA SER A 37 18.26 2.61 -6.57
C SER A 37 19.31 1.49 -6.58
N ARG A 38 19.40 0.69 -7.65
CA ARG A 38 20.50 -0.26 -7.85
C ARG A 38 21.84 0.45 -7.99
N CYS A 39 21.92 1.54 -8.76
CA CYS A 39 23.12 2.35 -8.85
C CYS A 39 23.49 2.97 -7.49
N LEU A 40 22.50 3.46 -6.71
CA LEU A 40 22.74 3.98 -5.37
C LEU A 40 23.25 2.90 -4.40
N ALA A 41 22.78 1.66 -4.54
CA ALA A 41 23.25 0.52 -3.76
C ALA A 41 24.72 0.18 -4.07
N GLU A 42 25.09 0.20 -5.36
CA GLU A 42 26.47 0.02 -5.82
C GLU A 42 27.37 1.14 -5.29
N VAL A 43 26.93 2.40 -5.35
CA VAL A 43 27.64 3.54 -4.75
C VAL A 43 27.79 3.33 -3.24
N ALA A 44 26.75 2.94 -2.52
CA ALA A 44 26.81 2.69 -1.09
C ALA A 44 27.79 1.56 -0.73
N ALA A 45 27.90 0.54 -1.58
CA ALA A 45 28.85 -0.56 -1.42
C ALA A 45 30.29 -0.10 -1.67
N ALA A 46 30.55 0.60 -2.77
CA ALA A 46 31.88 1.07 -3.16
C ALA A 46 32.45 2.12 -2.19
N THR A 47 31.58 3.00 -1.70
CA THR A 47 31.98 4.14 -0.86
C THR A 47 31.96 3.85 0.64
N GLY A 48 31.30 2.77 1.05
CA GLY A 48 30.97 2.51 2.45
C GLY A 48 29.97 3.51 3.05
N ALA A 49 29.28 4.30 2.22
CA ALA A 49 28.32 5.29 2.69
C ALA A 49 27.13 4.64 3.41
N ASP A 50 26.64 5.34 4.41
CA ASP A 50 25.45 4.98 5.18
C ASP A 50 24.18 5.47 4.49
N ARG A 51 24.28 6.55 3.73
CA ARG A 51 23.18 7.13 2.97
C ARG A 51 23.66 7.57 1.60
N VAL A 52 22.87 7.26 0.58
CA VAL A 52 23.10 7.68 -0.79
C VAL A 52 21.77 8.16 -1.37
N ALA A 53 21.77 9.30 -2.05
CA ALA A 53 20.59 9.80 -2.75
C ALA A 53 20.98 10.35 -4.12
N VAL A 54 20.01 10.35 -5.02
CA VAL A 54 20.01 11.21 -6.19
C VAL A 54 18.79 12.11 -6.14
N GLY A 55 18.93 13.34 -6.58
CA GLY A 55 17.86 14.33 -6.51
C GLY A 55 18.24 15.61 -7.21
N SER A 56 17.33 16.57 -7.21
CA SER A 56 17.54 17.88 -7.81
C SER A 56 17.51 18.99 -6.76
N VAL A 57 18.18 20.08 -7.07
CA VAL A 57 17.99 21.37 -6.39
C VAL A 57 17.34 22.30 -7.40
N ASP A 58 16.23 22.93 -7.00
CA ASP A 58 15.62 23.99 -7.79
C ASP A 58 16.37 25.30 -7.54
N GLU A 59 16.76 25.99 -8.62
CA GLU A 59 17.49 27.25 -8.53
C GLU A 59 16.63 28.39 -7.96
N LEU A 60 15.31 28.29 -8.10
CA LEU A 60 14.37 29.34 -7.71
C LEU A 60 13.92 29.22 -6.24
N ASP A 61 13.86 27.99 -5.70
CA ASP A 61 13.26 27.71 -4.38
C ASP A 61 14.28 27.62 -3.22
N GLY A 62 15.40 28.32 -3.33
CA GLY A 62 16.30 28.52 -2.17
C GLY A 62 17.18 27.32 -1.81
N ALA A 63 17.56 26.52 -2.80
CA ALA A 63 18.56 25.45 -2.70
C ALA A 63 18.19 24.22 -1.83
N VAL A 64 16.90 23.86 -1.75
CA VAL A 64 16.48 22.61 -1.07
C VAL A 64 16.72 21.41 -1.99
N PHE A 65 17.45 20.41 -1.48
CA PHE A 65 17.64 19.15 -2.19
C PHE A 65 16.37 18.29 -2.14
N LYS A 66 15.76 18.08 -3.30
CA LYS A 66 14.63 17.18 -3.50
C LYS A 66 15.13 15.83 -3.98
N ALA A 67 15.12 14.84 -3.10
CA ALA A 67 15.54 13.48 -3.44
C ALA A 67 14.51 12.82 -4.38
N GLU A 68 14.99 12.28 -5.49
CA GLU A 68 14.21 11.44 -6.41
C GLU A 68 14.29 9.96 -6.02
N CYS A 69 15.43 9.55 -5.47
CA CYS A 69 15.63 8.22 -4.90
C CYS A 69 16.68 8.30 -3.78
N MET A 70 16.44 7.61 -2.66
CA MET A 70 17.32 7.64 -1.50
C MET A 70 17.37 6.30 -0.79
N LEU A 71 18.59 5.85 -0.50
CA LEU A 71 18.85 4.73 0.39
C LEU A 71 19.51 5.26 1.66
N ASP A 72 18.82 5.20 2.80
CA ASP A 72 19.42 5.41 4.12
C ASP A 72 19.49 4.07 4.86
N LEU A 73 20.70 3.56 5.01
CA LEU A 73 20.95 2.22 5.51
C LEU A 73 21.06 2.17 7.04
N LEU A 74 20.99 3.32 7.71
CA LEU A 74 21.06 3.43 9.18
C LEU A 74 19.71 3.66 9.85
N ARG A 75 18.86 4.50 9.24
CA ARG A 75 17.60 4.91 9.86
C ARG A 75 16.40 4.28 9.14
N SER A 76 15.35 4.00 9.91
CA SER A 76 14.07 3.56 9.36
C SER A 76 13.35 4.68 8.62
N VAL A 77 13.50 5.92 9.11
CA VAL A 77 13.04 7.12 8.42
C VAL A 77 14.26 7.73 7.74
N PRO A 78 14.30 7.83 6.40
CA PRO A 78 15.44 8.38 5.69
C PRO A 78 15.77 9.78 6.17
N ARG A 79 17.04 10.05 6.46
CA ARG A 79 17.51 11.41 6.71
C ARG A 79 17.43 12.17 5.38
N ARG A 80 16.68 13.28 5.33
CA ARG A 80 16.48 14.05 4.08
C ARG A 80 17.41 15.25 3.94
N GLU A 81 17.91 15.75 5.05
CA GLU A 81 18.82 16.88 5.06
C GLU A 81 20.22 16.41 4.66
N PHE A 82 20.70 16.90 3.52
CA PHE A 82 22.09 16.78 3.13
C PHE A 82 22.87 18.02 3.58
N PRO A 83 24.18 17.90 3.82
CA PRO A 83 25.04 19.06 4.01
C PRO A 83 24.86 20.05 2.85
N ALA A 84 25.01 21.34 3.15
CA ALA A 84 24.87 22.39 2.14
C ALA A 84 25.73 22.09 0.92
N LEU A 85 25.09 22.06 -0.26
CA LEU A 85 25.77 21.77 -1.51
C LEU A 85 26.67 22.95 -1.90
N PRO A 86 27.88 22.69 -2.43
CA PRO A 86 28.72 23.76 -2.94
C PRO A 86 27.98 24.50 -4.05
N ARG A 87 27.67 25.79 -3.85
CA ARG A 87 26.97 26.60 -4.87
C ARG A 87 27.71 26.58 -6.22
N GLU A 88 29.03 26.52 -6.17
CA GLU A 88 29.90 26.48 -7.36
C GLU A 88 29.76 25.18 -8.16
N ALA A 89 29.33 24.07 -7.54
CA ALA A 89 29.16 22.79 -8.22
C ALA A 89 27.91 22.73 -9.12
N GLY A 90 26.94 23.64 -8.92
CA GLY A 90 25.73 23.70 -9.72
C GLY A 90 25.87 24.47 -11.05
N MET A 91 26.89 25.32 -11.17
CA MET A 91 27.02 26.21 -12.34
C MET A 91 27.82 25.61 -13.50
N SER A 92 28.36 24.39 -13.35
CA SER A 92 29.12 23.72 -14.40
C SER A 92 28.25 22.71 -15.15
N SER A 93 28.28 22.76 -16.47
CA SER A 93 27.67 21.75 -17.35
C SER A 93 28.42 20.41 -17.34
N VAL A 94 29.54 20.32 -16.61
CA VAL A 94 30.38 19.13 -16.51
C VAL A 94 30.19 18.49 -15.15
N PRO A 95 30.02 17.14 -15.07
CA PRO A 95 30.00 16.44 -13.81
C PRO A 95 31.23 16.75 -12.97
N ALA A 96 31.01 17.38 -11.82
CA ALA A 96 32.05 17.70 -10.84
C ALA A 96 31.92 16.75 -9.65
N PHE A 97 33.03 16.16 -9.21
CA PHE A 97 33.13 15.37 -7.98
C PHE A 97 33.72 16.22 -6.87
N TRP A 98 33.16 16.11 -5.66
CA TRP A 98 33.75 16.69 -4.47
C TRP A 98 33.61 15.75 -3.27
N GLU A 99 34.59 15.79 -2.37
CA GLU A 99 34.57 15.08 -1.10
C GLU A 99 34.62 16.10 0.05
N MET A 100 33.64 16.01 0.95
CA MET A 100 33.55 16.82 2.16
C MET A 100 34.19 16.04 3.33
N GLY A 101 35.39 16.47 3.71
CA GLY A 101 36.01 16.02 4.95
C GLY A 101 35.32 16.69 6.15
N GLY A 102 34.86 15.90 7.12
CA GLY A 102 34.30 16.44 8.36
C GLY A 102 35.35 17.26 9.12
N SER A 103 35.22 18.58 9.14
CA SER A 103 36.00 19.42 10.05
C SER A 103 35.60 19.08 11.49
N ARG A 104 36.58 18.74 12.33
CA ARG A 104 36.37 18.46 13.76
C ARG A 104 35.71 19.61 14.52
N GLU A 105 35.74 20.82 13.98
CA GLU A 105 35.29 22.05 14.67
C GLU A 105 33.77 22.27 14.66
N GLN A 106 33.01 21.58 13.80
CA GLN A 106 31.55 21.75 13.71
C GLN A 106 30.74 20.60 14.36
N GLY A 107 31.37 19.78 15.22
CA GLY A 107 30.67 18.77 16.01
C GLY A 107 30.13 17.55 15.24
N GLY A 108 30.18 17.54 13.90
CA GLY A 108 29.80 16.40 13.05
C GLY A 108 31.02 15.64 12.53
N ARG A 109 31.19 14.37 12.94
CA ARG A 109 32.24 13.46 12.43
C ARG A 109 31.86 12.74 11.11
N GLY A 110 31.02 13.37 10.28
CA GLY A 110 30.57 12.77 9.02
C GLY A 110 31.59 12.95 7.90
N THR A 111 31.56 12.05 6.92
CA THR A 111 32.23 12.26 5.62
C THR A 111 31.16 12.17 4.54
N GLY A 112 31.22 13.07 3.57
CA GLY A 112 30.26 13.11 2.47
C GLY A 112 30.99 13.28 1.15
N LEU A 113 30.32 12.92 0.06
CA LEU A 113 30.73 13.22 -1.30
C LEU A 113 29.52 13.65 -2.11
N GLY A 114 29.77 14.34 -3.21
CA GLY A 114 28.74 14.60 -4.21
C GLY A 114 29.29 14.60 -5.63
N VAL A 115 28.38 14.33 -6.57
CA VAL A 115 28.61 14.41 -8.02
C VAL A 115 27.49 15.24 -8.63
N SER A 116 27.85 16.30 -9.37
CA SER A 116 26.89 17.03 -10.21
C SER A 116 26.56 16.19 -11.44
N LEU A 117 25.27 16.06 -11.76
CA LEU A 117 24.78 15.26 -12.90
C LEU A 117 24.40 16.13 -14.10
N GLY A 118 24.52 17.45 -13.98
CA GLY A 118 24.03 18.44 -14.94
C GLY A 118 22.72 19.10 -14.51
N GLY A 119 22.20 19.98 -15.35
CA GLY A 119 20.98 20.75 -15.09
C GLY A 119 20.27 21.14 -16.39
N ASP A 120 18.98 21.46 -16.28
CA ASP A 120 18.15 21.95 -17.39
C ASP A 120 17.95 23.47 -17.37
N GLY A 121 18.63 24.16 -16.43
CA GLY A 121 18.54 25.59 -16.21
C GLY A 121 17.47 26.02 -15.20
N ALA A 122 16.53 25.14 -14.83
CA ALA A 122 15.63 25.34 -13.69
C ALA A 122 16.09 24.50 -12.49
N ARG A 123 16.62 23.31 -12.76
CA ARG A 123 17.06 22.34 -11.77
C ARG A 123 18.48 21.88 -12.08
N THR A 124 19.23 21.62 -11.02
CA THR A 124 20.49 20.90 -11.10
C THR A 124 20.38 19.59 -10.35
N TRP A 125 20.78 18.48 -10.97
CA TRP A 125 20.75 17.15 -10.35
C TRP A 125 22.08 16.79 -9.71
N PHE A 126 22.00 16.08 -8.59
CA PHE A 126 23.14 15.65 -7.80
C PHE A 126 22.98 14.22 -7.33
N LEU A 127 24.08 13.48 -7.35
CA LEU A 127 24.25 12.25 -6.58
C LEU A 127 25.04 12.58 -5.31
N LEU A 128 24.49 12.27 -4.15
CA LEU A 128 25.07 12.56 -2.84
C LEU A 128 25.25 11.26 -2.06
N ALA A 129 26.39 11.11 -1.39
CA ALA A 129 26.60 10.00 -0.47
C ALA A 129 27.26 10.48 0.82
N ASP A 130 26.79 10.04 1.97
CA ASP A 130 27.41 10.35 3.25
C ASP A 130 27.42 9.19 4.25
N SER A 131 28.31 9.32 5.23
CA SER A 131 28.53 8.37 6.31
C SER A 131 28.57 9.14 7.64
N LEU A 132 27.95 8.57 8.69
CA LEU A 132 28.08 9.11 10.05
C LEU A 132 29.48 8.86 10.64
N ILE A 133 30.17 7.86 10.11
CA ILE A 133 31.53 7.50 10.50
C ILE A 133 32.50 8.13 9.51
N ALA A 134 33.45 8.92 10.04
CA ALA A 134 34.52 9.48 9.23
C ALA A 134 35.31 8.36 8.55
N ARG A 135 35.47 8.48 7.23
CA ARG A 135 36.24 7.56 6.40
C ARG A 135 37.50 8.25 5.84
N PRO A 136 38.56 7.52 5.48
CA PRO A 136 39.69 8.08 4.73
C PRO A 136 39.22 8.53 3.33
N PRO A 137 39.96 9.45 2.67
CA PRO A 137 39.66 9.84 1.29
C PRO A 137 39.53 8.64 0.36
N LEU A 138 38.64 8.73 -0.62
CA LEU A 138 38.42 7.63 -1.56
C LEU A 138 39.65 7.37 -2.42
N ALA A 139 39.91 6.09 -2.70
CA ALA A 139 40.90 5.70 -3.70
C ALA A 139 40.43 6.16 -5.10
N PRO A 140 41.36 6.56 -6.00
CA PRO A 140 40.99 7.03 -7.34
C PRO A 140 40.09 6.07 -8.12
N SER A 141 40.31 4.76 -8.02
CA SER A 141 39.47 3.75 -8.67
C SER A 141 38.02 3.75 -8.18
N VAL A 142 37.79 4.05 -6.91
CA VAL A 142 36.44 4.17 -6.34
C VAL A 142 35.77 5.46 -6.82
N VAL A 143 36.53 6.54 -7.00
CA VAL A 143 36.01 7.79 -7.57
C VAL A 143 35.57 7.58 -9.02
N GLU A 144 36.37 6.88 -9.83
CA GLU A 144 36.01 6.51 -11.21
C GLU A 144 34.73 5.67 -11.26
N GLU A 145 34.59 4.68 -10.39
CA GLU A 145 33.38 3.85 -10.28
C GLU A 145 32.15 4.69 -9.90
N VAL A 146 32.27 5.58 -8.91
CA VAL A 146 31.18 6.48 -8.49
C VAL A 146 30.78 7.43 -9.63
N LEU A 147 31.73 7.97 -10.39
CA LEU A 147 31.45 8.82 -11.54
C LEU A 147 30.73 8.06 -12.66
N PHE A 148 31.11 6.81 -12.91
CA PHE A 148 30.43 5.94 -13.87
C PHE A 148 28.97 5.68 -13.44
N LEU A 149 28.75 5.33 -12.17
CA LEU A 149 27.42 5.10 -11.62
C LEU A 149 26.56 6.38 -11.61
N ALA A 150 27.17 7.53 -11.32
CA ALA A 150 26.53 8.84 -11.44
C ALA A 150 26.06 9.12 -12.87
N GLY A 151 26.89 8.81 -13.88
CA GLY A 151 26.52 8.91 -15.29
C GLY A 151 25.34 8.01 -15.66
N ARG A 152 25.27 6.79 -15.12
CA ARG A 152 24.10 5.90 -15.30
C ARG A 152 22.84 6.48 -14.68
N CYS A 153 22.91 7.01 -13.46
CA CYS A 153 21.78 7.71 -12.83
C CYS A 153 21.31 8.90 -13.67
N ALA A 154 22.25 9.71 -14.17
CA ALA A 154 21.95 10.86 -15.02
C ALA A 154 21.23 10.44 -16.31
N GLY A 155 21.68 9.36 -16.96
CA GLY A 155 21.02 8.83 -18.15
C GLY A 155 19.56 8.47 -17.88
N VAL A 156 19.25 7.80 -16.76
CA VAL A 156 17.87 7.43 -16.42
C VAL A 156 17.01 8.66 -16.10
N LEU A 157 17.52 9.60 -15.31
CA LEU A 157 16.76 10.76 -14.83
C LEU A 157 16.54 11.81 -15.93
N LEU A 158 17.59 12.17 -16.68
CA LEU A 158 17.48 13.20 -17.71
C LEU A 158 16.65 12.73 -18.91
N HIS A 159 16.69 11.44 -19.26
CA HIS A 159 15.81 10.89 -20.29
C HIS A 159 14.35 10.81 -19.84
N LYS A 160 14.08 10.60 -18.55
CA LYS A 160 12.71 10.66 -18.00
C LYS A 160 12.09 12.03 -18.25
N ASP A 161 12.81 13.10 -17.91
CA ASP A 161 12.28 14.45 -18.03
C ASP A 161 12.10 14.87 -19.50
N LEU A 162 12.96 14.39 -20.40
CA LEU A 162 12.79 14.60 -21.84
C LEU A 162 11.58 13.82 -22.41
N GLY A 163 11.34 12.59 -21.94
CA GLY A 163 10.19 11.78 -22.38
C GLY A 163 8.84 12.22 -21.78
N ALA A 164 8.85 12.79 -20.57
CA ALA A 164 7.66 13.30 -19.90
C ALA A 164 7.02 14.49 -20.64
N VAL A 165 7.80 15.24 -21.43
CA VAL A 165 7.29 16.34 -22.27
C VAL A 165 6.43 15.81 -23.44
N GLU A 166 6.66 14.60 -23.92
CA GLU A 166 5.89 14.01 -25.04
C GLU A 166 4.71 13.13 -24.56
N ALA A 167 4.74 12.65 -23.31
CA ALA A 167 3.74 11.74 -22.74
C ALA A 167 2.91 12.41 -21.63
N SER A 168 2.29 13.57 -21.90
CA SER A 168 1.39 14.29 -20.97
C SER A 168 0.04 13.57 -20.73
N ASP A 169 0.06 12.24 -20.64
CA ASP A 169 -1.04 11.40 -20.17
C ASP A 169 -0.78 10.91 -18.73
N VAL A 170 0.15 11.57 -18.01
CA VAL A 170 0.26 11.48 -16.55
C VAL A 170 -0.99 12.13 -15.97
N ARG A 171 -2.06 11.33 -15.85
CA ARG A 171 -3.20 11.70 -15.02
C ARG A 171 -2.65 11.95 -13.62
N ASP A 172 -2.63 13.22 -13.23
CA ASP A 172 -2.40 13.66 -11.86
C ASP A 172 -3.30 12.80 -10.96
N SER A 173 -2.72 12.05 -10.01
CA SER A 173 -3.41 11.05 -9.18
C SER A 173 -4.63 11.63 -8.48
N SER A 174 -4.62 12.93 -8.19
CA SER A 174 -5.76 13.66 -7.64
C SER A 174 -6.96 13.75 -8.59
N LEU A 175 -6.76 13.68 -9.91
CA LEU A 175 -7.84 13.74 -10.88
C LEU A 175 -8.73 12.51 -10.83
N THR A 176 -8.24 11.35 -10.37
CA THR A 176 -9.11 10.16 -10.23
C THR A 176 -10.13 10.33 -9.11
N VAL A 177 -9.94 11.27 -8.17
CA VAL A 177 -10.99 11.65 -7.20
C VAL A 177 -12.24 12.12 -7.92
N LEU A 178 -12.07 12.84 -9.04
CA LEU A 178 -13.18 13.40 -9.81
C LEU A 178 -13.93 12.33 -10.61
N ASP A 179 -13.36 11.14 -10.82
CA ASP A 179 -14.09 10.01 -11.42
C ASP A 179 -15.34 9.63 -10.58
N ASP A 180 -15.33 9.91 -9.28
CA ASP A 180 -16.46 9.61 -8.39
C ASP A 180 -17.67 10.54 -8.59
N LEU A 181 -17.52 11.63 -9.38
CA LEU A 181 -18.61 12.51 -9.78
C LEU A 181 -19.48 11.92 -10.89
N VAL A 182 -18.94 10.96 -11.65
CA VAL A 182 -19.64 10.38 -12.81
C VAL A 182 -20.92 9.69 -12.36
N GLY A 183 -22.06 10.14 -12.90
CA GLY A 183 -23.39 9.63 -12.54
C GLY A 183 -23.98 10.22 -11.26
N ARG A 184 -23.34 11.25 -10.68
CA ARG A 184 -23.78 11.96 -9.47
C ARG A 184 -23.76 13.48 -9.65
N GLU A 185 -23.78 13.95 -10.88
CA GLU A 185 -23.66 15.36 -11.23
C GLU A 185 -24.81 16.20 -10.66
N ASP A 186 -25.99 15.59 -10.45
CA ASP A 186 -27.17 16.24 -9.88
C ASP A 186 -27.22 16.16 -8.33
N ASP A 187 -26.35 15.37 -7.69
CA ASP A 187 -26.25 15.29 -6.23
C ASP A 187 -25.27 16.35 -5.72
N ALA A 188 -25.84 17.49 -5.31
CA ALA A 188 -25.07 18.63 -4.80
C ALA A 188 -24.26 18.30 -3.54
N GLU A 189 -24.73 17.38 -2.69
CA GLU A 189 -24.02 17.00 -1.47
C GLU A 189 -22.86 16.05 -1.78
N ALA A 190 -23.10 15.03 -2.62
CA ALA A 190 -22.02 14.16 -3.10
C ALA A 190 -20.95 14.95 -3.84
N SER A 191 -21.36 15.88 -4.71
CA SER A 191 -20.45 16.74 -5.48
C SER A 191 -19.58 17.62 -4.57
N ARG A 192 -20.19 18.29 -3.58
CA ARG A 192 -19.43 19.06 -2.56
C ARG A 192 -18.44 18.16 -1.83
N ARG A 193 -18.90 16.98 -1.38
CA ARG A 193 -18.06 16.05 -0.64
C ARG A 193 -16.84 15.59 -1.45
N ILE A 194 -17.04 15.23 -2.72
CA ILE A 194 -15.96 14.79 -3.61
C ILE A 194 -14.98 15.95 -3.87
N ALA A 195 -15.47 17.17 -4.06
CA ALA A 195 -14.62 18.35 -4.20
C ALA A 195 -13.76 18.62 -2.94
N SER A 196 -14.33 18.51 -1.74
CA SER A 196 -13.56 18.66 -0.50
C SER A 196 -12.51 17.54 -0.34
N ARG A 197 -12.83 16.30 -0.73
CA ARG A 197 -11.82 15.21 -0.75
C ARG A 197 -10.70 15.50 -1.74
N PHE A 198 -10.99 16.04 -2.92
CA PHE A 198 -9.97 16.44 -3.89
C PHE A 198 -8.96 17.42 -3.27
N VAL A 199 -9.45 18.43 -2.53
CA VAL A 199 -8.59 19.38 -1.81
C VAL A 199 -7.67 18.67 -0.81
N VAL A 200 -8.21 17.76 -0.01
CA VAL A 200 -7.43 17.00 0.99
C VAL A 200 -6.38 16.09 0.33
N VAL A 201 -6.76 15.42 -0.77
CA VAL A 201 -5.87 14.56 -1.56
C VAL A 201 -4.74 15.38 -2.18
N ARG A 202 -5.02 16.56 -2.76
CA ARG A 202 -3.99 17.49 -3.26
C ARG A 202 -3.02 17.92 -2.15
N ALA A 203 -3.53 18.22 -0.96
CA ALA A 203 -2.67 18.59 0.15
C ALA A 203 -1.74 17.43 0.58
N LEU A 204 -2.24 16.19 0.56
CA LEU A 204 -1.43 14.99 0.81
C LEU A 204 -0.35 14.79 -0.26
N GLU A 205 -0.67 15.02 -1.55
CA GLU A 205 0.31 14.97 -2.66
C GLU A 205 1.42 16.01 -2.49
N VAL A 206 1.08 17.24 -2.11
CA VAL A 206 2.09 18.27 -1.80
C VAL A 206 2.98 17.82 -0.63
N GLY A 207 2.38 17.16 0.37
CA GLY A 207 3.11 16.51 1.46
C GLY A 207 4.07 15.43 0.98
N ALA A 208 3.64 14.56 0.07
CA ALA A 208 4.43 13.48 -0.51
C ALA A 208 5.60 14.03 -1.34
N ALA A 209 5.35 15.08 -2.12
CA ALA A 209 6.36 15.76 -2.93
C ALA A 209 7.41 16.51 -2.10
N GLY A 210 7.21 16.63 -0.77
CA GLY A 210 8.12 17.35 0.12
C GLY A 210 8.12 18.86 -0.16
N GLY A 211 6.94 19.43 -0.47
CA GLY A 211 6.81 20.84 -0.81
C GLY A 211 7.40 21.79 0.25
N PRO A 212 7.79 23.03 -0.12
CA PRO A 212 8.31 24.01 0.81
C PRO A 212 7.38 24.26 2.00
N SER A 213 7.96 24.64 3.13
CA SER A 213 7.25 24.93 4.39
C SER A 213 6.00 25.81 4.20
N VAL A 214 6.17 26.90 3.45
CA VAL A 214 5.10 27.88 3.18
C VAL A 214 3.95 27.25 2.40
N GLN A 215 4.25 26.36 1.46
CA GLN A 215 3.24 25.68 0.66
C GLN A 215 2.47 24.66 1.51
N LEU A 216 3.16 23.89 2.37
CA LEU A 216 2.52 22.93 3.28
C LEU A 216 1.60 23.64 4.28
N ASP A 217 2.02 24.77 4.82
CA ASP A 217 1.21 25.57 5.73
C ASP A 217 -0.03 26.12 5.01
N ALA A 218 0.11 26.62 3.78
CA ALA A 218 -1.01 27.06 2.96
C ALA A 218 -2.01 25.92 2.67
N GLN A 219 -1.52 24.73 2.30
CA GLN A 219 -2.37 23.55 2.10
C GLN A 219 -3.09 23.12 3.38
N ALA A 220 -2.42 23.21 4.54
CA ALA A 220 -3.03 22.92 5.82
C ALA A 220 -4.17 23.90 6.16
N GLU A 221 -4.03 25.19 5.84
CA GLU A 221 -5.10 26.18 6.02
C GLU A 221 -6.30 25.92 5.11
N VAL A 222 -6.07 25.58 3.84
CA VAL A 222 -7.15 25.22 2.91
C VAL A 222 -7.91 23.97 3.40
N CYS A 223 -7.18 22.93 3.82
CA CYS A 223 -7.80 21.74 4.42
C CYS A 223 -8.55 22.05 5.72
N ALA A 224 -8.06 22.99 6.54
CA ALA A 224 -8.73 23.41 7.76
C ALA A 224 -10.06 24.13 7.48
N ALA A 225 -10.15 24.90 6.38
CA ALA A 225 -11.39 25.52 5.93
C ALA A 225 -12.43 24.47 5.50
N GLU A 226 -12.03 23.48 4.71
CA GLU A 226 -12.91 22.37 4.31
C GLU A 226 -13.36 21.54 5.53
N LEU A 227 -12.46 21.28 6.48
CA LEU A 227 -12.77 20.60 7.74
C LEU A 227 -13.81 21.36 8.57
N ALA A 228 -13.78 22.70 8.57
CA ALA A 228 -14.73 23.52 9.30
C ALA A 228 -16.16 23.42 8.74
N ALA A 229 -16.30 23.06 7.46
CA ALA A 229 -17.59 22.86 6.80
C ALA A 229 -18.21 21.48 7.08
N LEU A 230 -17.44 20.52 7.62
CA LEU A 230 -17.97 19.20 7.97
C LEU A 230 -18.82 19.23 9.24
N GLU A 231 -19.79 18.32 9.30
CA GLU A 231 -20.58 18.08 10.51
C GLU A 231 -19.71 17.52 11.67
N PRO A 232 -20.07 17.75 12.94
CA PRO A 232 -19.27 17.26 14.08
C PRO A 232 -19.13 15.74 14.15
N HIS A 233 -20.14 15.00 13.72
CA HIS A 233 -20.19 13.53 13.76
C HIS A 233 -19.73 12.86 12.46
N ASP A 234 -19.22 13.65 11.52
CA ASP A 234 -18.75 13.14 10.25
C ASP A 234 -17.54 12.21 10.44
N PRO A 235 -17.56 10.97 9.90
CA PRO A 235 -16.46 10.03 10.07
C PRO A 235 -15.13 10.53 9.48
N GLU A 236 -15.16 11.40 8.46
CA GLU A 236 -13.96 11.94 7.83
C GLU A 236 -13.33 13.09 8.63
N ARG A 237 -14.10 13.76 9.50
CA ARG A 237 -13.63 14.90 10.31
C ARG A 237 -12.38 14.57 11.11
N ARG A 238 -12.37 13.40 11.76
CA ARG A 238 -11.21 12.93 12.55
C ARG A 238 -9.99 12.71 11.64
N ILE A 239 -10.20 12.16 10.45
CA ILE A 239 -9.13 11.86 9.50
C ILE A 239 -8.51 13.16 8.99
N TRP A 240 -9.35 14.11 8.57
CA TRP A 240 -8.92 15.41 8.03
C TRP A 240 -8.24 16.27 9.08
N THR A 241 -8.71 16.24 10.34
CA THR A 241 -7.99 16.84 11.47
C THR A 241 -6.57 16.29 11.58
N GLY A 242 -6.41 14.97 11.42
CA GLY A 242 -5.10 14.31 11.39
C GLY A 242 -4.24 14.72 10.19
N VAL A 243 -4.83 14.96 9.01
CA VAL A 243 -4.12 15.47 7.83
C VAL A 243 -3.58 16.87 8.09
N VAL A 244 -4.42 17.80 8.54
CA VAL A 244 -4.01 19.18 8.86
C VAL A 244 -2.88 19.20 9.90
N ALA A 245 -3.01 18.41 10.97
CA ALA A 245 -1.97 18.28 11.98
C ALA A 245 -0.68 17.67 11.41
N GLY A 246 -0.79 16.65 10.56
CA GLY A 246 0.35 16.00 9.90
C GLY A 246 1.10 16.93 8.96
N LEU A 247 0.40 17.78 8.21
CA LEU A 247 1.00 18.76 7.29
C LEU A 247 1.80 19.80 8.07
N ARG A 248 1.20 20.40 9.11
CA ARG A 248 1.87 21.38 9.99
C ARG A 248 3.07 20.78 10.72
N ALA A 249 2.95 19.53 11.17
CA ALA A 249 4.03 18.80 11.83
C ALA A 249 5.08 18.21 10.86
N ARG A 250 4.79 18.19 9.56
CA ARG A 250 5.58 17.54 8.50
C ARG A 250 5.87 16.07 8.80
N ASP A 251 4.88 15.41 9.40
CA ASP A 251 4.97 14.00 9.77
C ASP A 251 4.41 13.12 8.64
N LEU A 252 5.29 12.70 7.74
CA LEU A 252 4.95 11.85 6.60
C LEU A 252 4.31 10.52 7.02
N ARG A 253 4.71 9.96 8.18
CA ARG A 253 4.15 8.70 8.66
C ARG A 253 2.72 8.90 9.16
N SER A 254 2.45 10.02 9.82
CA SER A 254 1.08 10.40 10.20
C SER A 254 0.23 10.63 8.96
N LEU A 255 0.74 11.39 7.98
CA LEU A 255 0.03 11.65 6.71
C LEU A 255 -0.27 10.36 5.95
N ALA A 256 0.70 9.45 5.80
CA ALA A 256 0.50 8.16 5.16
C ALA A 256 -0.62 7.35 5.82
N ARG A 257 -0.65 7.32 7.17
CA ARG A 257 -1.70 6.64 7.92
C ARG A 257 -3.08 7.27 7.65
N ARG A 258 -3.18 8.61 7.65
CA ARG A 258 -4.44 9.31 7.37
C ARG A 258 -4.91 9.11 5.93
N ALA A 259 -3.98 9.06 4.98
CA ALA A 259 -4.30 8.72 3.59
C ALA A 259 -4.86 7.29 3.48
N VAL A 260 -4.28 6.28 4.16
CA VAL A 260 -4.86 4.93 4.21
C VAL A 260 -6.26 4.93 4.82
N GLU A 261 -6.47 5.62 5.95
CA GLU A 261 -7.77 5.70 6.61
C GLU A 261 -8.82 6.39 5.72
N LEU A 262 -8.44 7.48 5.03
CA LEU A 262 -9.33 8.17 4.10
C LEU A 262 -9.69 7.26 2.92
N GLY A 263 -8.72 6.56 2.35
CA GLY A 263 -8.94 5.59 1.28
C GLY A 263 -9.90 4.49 1.69
N ASP A 264 -9.80 3.99 2.92
CA ASP A 264 -10.68 2.96 3.48
C ASP A 264 -12.13 3.45 3.68
N VAL A 265 -12.32 4.69 4.14
CA VAL A 265 -13.66 5.32 4.16
C VAL A 265 -14.21 5.45 2.74
N CYS A 266 -13.41 5.96 1.79
CA CYS A 266 -13.84 6.12 0.40
C CYS A 266 -14.21 4.78 -0.24
N GLU A 267 -13.42 3.73 -0.01
CA GLU A 267 -13.68 2.39 -0.54
C GLU A 267 -15.00 1.81 -0.01
N ARG A 268 -15.30 1.97 1.29
CA ARG A 268 -16.59 1.55 1.87
C ARG A 268 -17.78 2.29 1.27
N LEU A 269 -17.60 3.56 0.89
CA LEU A 269 -18.60 4.37 0.20
C LEU A 269 -18.66 4.12 -1.31
N LEU A 270 -17.88 3.15 -1.81
CA LEU A 270 -17.72 2.86 -3.25
C LEU A 270 -17.21 4.05 -4.08
N HIS A 271 -16.50 4.98 -3.44
CA HIS A 271 -15.79 6.09 -4.07
C HIS A 271 -14.40 5.62 -4.49
N LEU A 272 -14.38 4.73 -5.49
CA LEU A 272 -13.18 3.98 -5.88
C LEU A 272 -12.11 4.89 -6.50
N GLY A 273 -12.49 6.02 -7.10
CA GLY A 273 -11.57 7.03 -7.60
C GLY A 273 -10.79 7.71 -6.47
N SER A 274 -11.49 8.17 -5.44
CA SER A 274 -10.91 8.76 -4.23
C SER A 274 -10.05 7.76 -3.46
N ALA A 275 -10.53 6.52 -3.33
CA ALA A 275 -9.80 5.46 -2.64
C ALA A 275 -8.47 5.14 -3.33
N GLU A 276 -8.47 5.06 -4.66
CA GLU A 276 -7.27 4.84 -5.46
C GLU A 276 -6.22 5.93 -5.22
N SER A 277 -6.58 7.21 -5.37
CA SER A 277 -5.66 8.34 -5.13
C SER A 277 -5.10 8.29 -3.71
N CYS A 278 -5.96 8.07 -2.72
CA CYS A 278 -5.54 8.02 -1.33
C CYS A 278 -4.50 6.92 -1.08
N TYR A 279 -4.70 5.72 -1.63
CA TYR A 279 -3.76 4.62 -1.45
C TYR A 279 -2.47 4.79 -2.26
N GLU A 280 -2.52 5.42 -3.43
CA GLU A 280 -1.31 5.80 -4.18
C GLU A 280 -0.46 6.80 -3.40
N ILE A 281 -1.06 7.88 -2.92
CA ILE A 281 -0.34 8.90 -2.14
C ILE A 281 0.12 8.34 -0.80
N ALA A 282 -0.68 7.48 -0.16
CA ALA A 282 -0.26 6.78 1.05
C ALA A 282 0.98 5.93 0.83
N PHE A 283 1.07 5.24 -0.32
CA PHE A 283 2.24 4.47 -0.70
C PHE A 283 3.47 5.37 -0.83
N GLU A 284 3.34 6.51 -1.53
CA GLU A 284 4.42 7.48 -1.68
C GLU A 284 4.86 8.03 -0.33
N LEU A 285 3.95 8.61 0.46
CA LEU A 285 4.23 9.12 1.81
C LEU A 285 4.89 8.07 2.71
N ALA A 286 4.44 6.82 2.64
CA ALA A 286 5.00 5.73 3.42
C ALA A 286 6.40 5.33 2.93
N ALA A 287 6.63 5.26 1.62
CA ALA A 287 7.95 5.00 1.05
C ALA A 287 8.93 6.11 1.45
N GLU A 288 8.50 7.34 1.28
CA GLU A 288 9.21 8.57 1.61
C GLU A 288 9.51 8.71 3.11
N GLY A 289 8.58 8.28 3.97
CA GLY A 289 8.76 8.18 5.42
C GLY A 289 9.46 6.89 5.89
N GLY A 290 9.83 6.00 4.97
CA GLY A 290 10.46 4.70 5.26
C GLY A 290 9.59 3.73 6.08
N CYS A 291 8.27 3.87 6.02
CA CYS A 291 7.31 3.02 6.71
C CYS A 291 6.87 1.85 5.82
N VAL A 292 7.71 0.82 5.73
CA VAL A 292 7.50 -0.37 4.86
C VAL A 292 6.14 -1.04 5.09
N SER A 293 5.67 -1.15 6.33
CA SER A 293 4.37 -1.77 6.61
C SER A 293 3.20 -0.97 6.03
N LEU A 294 3.21 0.36 6.17
CA LEU A 294 2.19 1.23 5.59
C LEU A 294 2.27 1.23 4.06
N ALA A 295 3.47 1.24 3.48
CA ALA A 295 3.64 1.13 2.03
C ALA A 295 3.10 -0.21 1.50
N THR A 296 3.35 -1.31 2.22
CA THR A 296 2.81 -2.63 1.88
C THR A 296 1.28 -2.63 1.91
N ASP A 297 0.68 -2.08 2.97
CA ASP A 297 -0.78 -1.99 3.09
C ASP A 297 -1.40 -1.08 2.03
N ALA A 298 -0.81 0.08 1.78
CA ALA A 298 -1.25 1.02 0.76
C ALA A 298 -1.22 0.39 -0.65
N ALA A 299 -0.12 -0.26 -1.04
CA ALA A 299 -0.02 -0.96 -2.31
C ALA A 299 -1.04 -2.11 -2.44
N ARG A 300 -1.23 -2.89 -1.37
CA ARG A 300 -2.21 -3.99 -1.31
C ARG A 300 -3.65 -3.47 -1.45
N PHE A 301 -3.98 -2.37 -0.77
CA PHE A 301 -5.30 -1.77 -0.83
C PHE A 301 -5.57 -1.10 -2.18
N ARG A 302 -4.57 -0.42 -2.76
CA ARG A 302 -4.64 0.05 -4.15
C ARG A 302 -4.90 -1.11 -5.11
N GLY A 303 -4.20 -2.22 -4.97
CA GLY A 303 -4.44 -3.43 -5.75
C GLY A 303 -5.88 -3.94 -5.66
N ARG A 304 -6.47 -3.92 -4.46
CA ARG A 304 -7.88 -4.27 -4.24
C ARG A 304 -8.85 -3.30 -4.93
N VAL A 305 -8.61 -1.99 -4.84
CA VAL A 305 -9.44 -0.98 -5.51
C VAL A 305 -9.35 -1.10 -7.03
N LEU A 306 -8.14 -1.21 -7.58
CA LEU A 306 -7.92 -1.40 -9.01
C LEU A 306 -8.60 -2.67 -9.54
N ARG A 307 -8.55 -3.76 -8.75
CA ARG A 307 -9.26 -5.00 -9.03
C ARG A 307 -10.77 -4.78 -9.12
N ARG A 308 -11.38 -4.06 -8.16
CA ARG A 308 -12.81 -3.70 -8.19
C ARG A 308 -13.17 -2.81 -9.38
N LYS A 309 -12.25 -1.98 -9.86
CA LYS A 309 -12.40 -1.18 -11.11
C LYS A 309 -12.18 -2.00 -12.39
N GLY A 310 -11.84 -3.30 -12.30
CA GLY A 310 -11.51 -4.14 -13.46
C GLY A 310 -10.16 -3.86 -14.11
N ARG A 311 -9.28 -3.08 -13.46
CA ARG A 311 -7.93 -2.71 -13.95
C ARG A 311 -6.91 -3.76 -13.55
N TRP A 312 -7.05 -4.96 -14.12
CA TRP A 312 -6.33 -6.17 -13.69
C TRP A 312 -4.81 -6.04 -13.70
N THR A 313 -4.23 -5.54 -14.79
CA THR A 313 -2.76 -5.41 -14.94
C THR A 313 -2.17 -4.48 -13.88
N GLU A 314 -2.87 -3.39 -13.57
CA GLU A 314 -2.43 -2.41 -12.58
C GLU A 314 -2.62 -2.95 -11.16
N ALA A 315 -3.70 -3.71 -10.92
CA ALA A 315 -3.89 -4.41 -9.68
C ALA A 315 -2.78 -5.45 -9.42
N GLU A 316 -2.43 -6.26 -10.43
CA GLU A 316 -1.32 -7.22 -10.38
C GLU A 316 0.01 -6.52 -10.07
N THR A 317 0.24 -5.37 -10.69
CA THR A 317 1.41 -4.52 -10.45
C THR A 317 1.46 -4.02 -8.99
N ALA A 318 0.36 -3.48 -8.48
CA ALA A 318 0.26 -2.99 -7.11
C ALA A 318 0.44 -4.13 -6.07
N TYR A 319 -0.16 -5.31 -6.29
CA TYR A 319 0.11 -6.48 -5.45
C TYR A 319 1.54 -6.97 -5.59
N GLY A 320 2.16 -6.86 -6.76
CA GLY A 320 3.58 -7.14 -6.97
C GLY A 320 4.48 -6.29 -6.06
N TYR A 321 4.19 -5.00 -5.93
CA TYR A 321 4.91 -4.09 -5.03
C TYR A 321 4.70 -4.48 -3.57
N ALA A 322 3.45 -4.71 -3.16
CA ALA A 322 3.14 -5.14 -1.81
C ALA A 322 3.86 -6.47 -1.46
N ARG A 323 3.94 -7.40 -2.40
CA ARG A 323 4.64 -8.69 -2.22
C ARG A 323 6.13 -8.48 -2.02
N ALA A 324 6.77 -7.68 -2.87
CA ALA A 324 8.20 -7.38 -2.77
C ALA A 324 8.53 -6.76 -1.40
N LEU A 325 7.71 -5.82 -0.94
CA LEU A 325 7.88 -5.18 0.36
C LEU A 325 7.69 -6.14 1.54
N ALA A 326 6.63 -6.96 1.51
CA ALA A 326 6.38 -7.96 2.55
C ALA A 326 7.53 -8.96 2.65
N LEU A 327 8.06 -9.45 1.52
CA LEU A 327 9.20 -10.35 1.47
C LEU A 327 10.48 -9.69 2.01
N ALA A 328 10.78 -8.46 1.60
CA ALA A 328 11.94 -7.71 2.08
C ALA A 328 11.85 -7.41 3.59
N ALA A 329 10.63 -7.20 4.11
CA ALA A 329 10.37 -7.01 5.53
C ALA A 329 10.34 -8.34 6.33
N ARG A 330 10.27 -9.49 5.66
CA ARG A 330 9.96 -10.80 6.26
C ARG A 330 8.63 -10.79 7.03
N ASP A 331 7.66 -10.04 6.50
CA ASP A 331 6.30 -9.95 7.04
C ASP A 331 5.43 -11.03 6.39
N HIS A 332 5.38 -12.20 7.04
CA HIS A 332 4.64 -13.35 6.54
C HIS A 332 3.13 -13.14 6.52
N GLU A 333 2.60 -12.33 7.44
CA GLU A 333 1.18 -12.02 7.52
C GLU A 333 0.75 -11.20 6.30
N ARG A 334 1.44 -10.08 6.02
CA ARG A 334 1.15 -9.26 4.84
C ARG A 334 1.45 -10.01 3.55
N HIS A 335 2.49 -10.84 3.51
CA HIS A 335 2.77 -11.67 2.34
C HIS A 335 1.59 -12.61 2.03
N GLY A 336 1.03 -13.28 3.04
CA GLY A 336 -0.17 -14.10 2.88
C GLY A 336 -1.36 -13.31 2.35
N GLN A 337 -1.65 -12.14 2.93
CA GLN A 337 -2.75 -11.26 2.50
C GLN A 337 -2.58 -10.77 1.04
N VAL A 338 -1.36 -10.48 0.62
CA VAL A 338 -1.07 -10.09 -0.77
C VAL A 338 -1.30 -11.26 -1.72
N VAL A 339 -0.87 -12.47 -1.35
CA VAL A 339 -1.07 -13.67 -2.18
C VAL A 339 -2.56 -13.99 -2.34
N SER A 340 -3.36 -13.86 -1.27
CA SER A 340 -4.84 -13.98 -1.36
C SER A 340 -5.42 -12.96 -2.35
N GLY A 341 -4.97 -11.70 -2.30
CA GLY A 341 -5.37 -10.68 -3.27
C GLY A 341 -5.03 -11.03 -4.72
N MET A 342 -3.84 -11.59 -4.97
CA MET A 342 -3.45 -12.08 -6.30
C MET A 342 -4.28 -13.29 -6.75
N ALA A 343 -4.62 -14.20 -5.81
CA ALA A 343 -5.47 -15.35 -6.08
C ALA A 343 -6.90 -14.90 -6.46
N ALA A 344 -7.41 -13.85 -5.82
CA ALA A 344 -8.69 -13.24 -6.16
C ALA A 344 -8.70 -12.68 -7.59
N ILE A 345 -7.63 -12.00 -8.04
CA ILE A 345 -7.50 -11.57 -9.45
C ILE A 345 -7.58 -12.77 -10.39
N ALA A 346 -6.79 -13.82 -10.14
CA ALA A 346 -6.79 -15.01 -10.98
C ALA A 346 -8.19 -15.65 -11.06
N ARG A 347 -8.91 -15.69 -9.93
CA ARG A 347 -10.26 -16.26 -9.82
C ARG A 347 -11.27 -15.45 -10.60
N GLU A 348 -11.26 -14.13 -10.45
CA GLU A 348 -12.17 -13.21 -11.14
C GLU A 348 -11.93 -13.17 -12.65
N ARG A 349 -10.72 -13.53 -13.09
CA ARG A 349 -10.39 -13.77 -14.50
C ARG A 349 -10.74 -15.19 -14.99
N GLY A 350 -11.37 -16.01 -14.16
CA GLY A 350 -11.75 -17.39 -14.47
C GLY A 350 -10.60 -18.40 -14.48
N ASN A 351 -9.41 -18.04 -14.00
CA ASN A 351 -8.23 -18.91 -13.98
C ASN A 351 -8.13 -19.69 -12.66
N LEU A 352 -9.04 -20.67 -12.47
CA LEU A 352 -9.09 -21.51 -11.27
C LEU A 352 -7.78 -22.28 -10.99
N PRO A 353 -7.07 -22.85 -11.99
CA PRO A 353 -5.77 -23.49 -11.75
C PRO A 353 -4.75 -22.53 -11.13
N ARG A 354 -4.65 -21.31 -11.65
CA ARG A 354 -3.73 -20.30 -11.10
C ARG A 354 -4.16 -19.83 -9.72
N THR A 355 -5.46 -19.69 -9.45
CA THR A 355 -5.96 -19.41 -8.11
C THR A 355 -5.49 -20.50 -7.13
N ARG A 356 -5.65 -21.78 -7.48
CA ARG A 356 -5.18 -22.89 -6.64
C ARG A 356 -3.69 -22.82 -6.37
N GLU A 357 -2.86 -22.60 -7.39
CA GLU A 357 -1.41 -22.45 -7.22
C GLU A 357 -1.05 -21.35 -6.19
N LEU A 358 -1.70 -20.19 -6.29
CA LEU A 358 -1.46 -19.07 -5.39
C LEU A 358 -1.93 -19.38 -3.96
N LEU A 359 -3.08 -20.01 -3.79
CA LEU A 359 -3.58 -20.40 -2.47
C LEU A 359 -2.74 -21.49 -1.82
N MET A 360 -2.17 -22.42 -2.60
CA MET A 360 -1.18 -23.38 -2.08
C MET A 360 0.10 -22.68 -1.60
N VAL A 361 0.55 -21.63 -2.29
CA VAL A 361 1.65 -20.77 -1.81
C VAL A 361 1.27 -20.10 -0.49
N GLN A 362 0.03 -19.61 -0.34
CA GLN A 362 -0.45 -19.01 0.90
C GLN A 362 -0.49 -20.01 2.07
N LEU A 363 -0.97 -21.24 1.83
CA LEU A 363 -0.90 -22.33 2.82
C LEU A 363 0.55 -22.58 3.27
N GLU A 364 1.48 -22.68 2.32
CA GLU A 364 2.90 -22.90 2.63
C GLU A 364 3.51 -21.75 3.44
N ILE A 365 3.13 -20.50 3.15
CA ILE A 365 3.52 -19.34 3.96
C ILE A 365 3.00 -19.51 5.39
N GLY A 366 1.71 -19.85 5.56
CA GLY A 366 1.09 -20.09 6.87
C GLY A 366 1.83 -21.18 7.65
N HIS A 367 2.08 -22.33 7.03
CA HIS A 367 2.77 -23.46 7.66
C HIS A 367 4.21 -23.12 8.07
N ARG A 368 4.99 -22.48 7.20
CA ARG A 368 6.38 -22.14 7.49
C ARG A 368 6.55 -21.03 8.51
N SER A 369 5.61 -20.09 8.54
CA SER A 369 5.69 -18.94 9.46
C SER A 369 5.02 -19.20 10.80
N GLY A 370 4.12 -20.18 10.90
CA GLY A 370 3.30 -20.42 12.09
C GLY A 370 2.25 -19.34 12.34
N VAL A 371 1.84 -18.60 11.29
CA VAL A 371 0.83 -17.55 11.40
C VAL A 371 -0.54 -18.15 11.09
N ASP A 372 -1.28 -18.53 12.13
CA ASP A 372 -2.58 -19.20 12.01
C ASP A 372 -3.60 -18.43 11.18
N GLY A 373 -3.62 -17.09 11.28
CA GLY A 373 -4.52 -16.25 10.48
C GLY A 373 -4.28 -16.37 8.96
N VAL A 374 -3.03 -16.53 8.52
CA VAL A 374 -2.70 -16.74 7.10
C VAL A 374 -3.14 -18.12 6.65
N LEU A 375 -2.96 -19.13 7.51
CA LEU A 375 -3.35 -20.50 7.23
C LEU A 375 -4.89 -20.65 7.18
N ALA A 376 -5.59 -20.01 8.12
CA ALA A 376 -7.04 -19.95 8.17
C ALA A 376 -7.62 -19.32 6.89
N ALA A 377 -7.11 -18.15 6.50
CA ALA A 377 -7.53 -17.47 5.28
C ALA A 377 -7.27 -18.30 4.02
N ALA A 378 -6.12 -18.99 3.94
CA ALA A 378 -5.82 -19.85 2.80
C ALA A 378 -6.79 -21.04 2.69
N HIS A 379 -7.13 -21.68 3.81
CA HIS A 379 -8.16 -22.71 3.83
C HIS A 379 -9.56 -22.17 3.49
N HIS A 380 -9.91 -20.98 3.97
CA HIS A 380 -11.18 -20.33 3.64
C HIS A 380 -11.28 -20.06 2.13
N ASP A 381 -10.24 -19.49 1.52
CA ASP A 381 -10.19 -19.21 0.09
C ASP A 381 -10.20 -20.51 -0.75
N LEU A 382 -9.55 -21.58 -0.29
CA LEU A 382 -9.56 -22.89 -0.95
C LEU A 382 -10.94 -23.55 -0.88
N MET A 383 -11.66 -23.41 0.25
CA MET A 383 -13.05 -23.86 0.34
C MET A 383 -13.90 -23.20 -0.74
N ALA A 384 -13.81 -21.88 -0.89
CA ALA A 384 -14.55 -21.15 -1.90
C ALA A 384 -14.16 -21.59 -3.33
N LEU A 385 -12.87 -21.86 -3.57
CA LEU A 385 -12.38 -22.35 -4.87
C LEU A 385 -12.89 -23.75 -5.19
N ASP A 386 -12.83 -24.68 -4.24
CA ASP A 386 -13.23 -26.07 -4.43
C ASP A 386 -14.74 -26.19 -4.58
N LYS A 387 -15.51 -25.40 -3.82
CA LYS A 387 -16.96 -25.24 -4.01
C LYS A 387 -17.27 -24.80 -5.43
N LEU A 388 -16.62 -23.74 -5.92
CA LEU A 388 -16.79 -23.25 -7.28
C LEU A 388 -16.37 -24.28 -8.35
N GLY A 389 -15.38 -25.12 -8.05
CA GLY A 389 -14.92 -26.22 -8.90
C GLY A 389 -15.79 -27.49 -8.84
N GLY A 390 -16.79 -27.54 -7.95
CA GLY A 390 -17.65 -28.71 -7.73
C GLY A 390 -17.05 -29.80 -6.83
N ASP A 391 -15.86 -29.58 -6.23
CA ASP A 391 -15.27 -30.48 -5.25
C ASP A 391 -15.78 -30.14 -3.84
N LEU A 392 -17.02 -30.55 -3.57
CA LEU A 392 -17.70 -30.25 -2.31
C LEU A 392 -17.07 -30.95 -1.10
N GLU A 393 -16.41 -32.10 -1.30
CA GLU A 393 -15.70 -32.81 -0.23
C GLU A 393 -14.42 -32.07 0.17
N GLY A 394 -13.63 -31.62 -0.82
CA GLY A 394 -12.47 -30.75 -0.58
C GLY A 394 -12.87 -29.43 0.08
N ALA A 395 -13.96 -28.81 -0.40
CA ALA A 395 -14.50 -27.60 0.18
C ALA A 395 -14.89 -27.77 1.66
N LEU A 396 -15.57 -28.88 2.01
CA LEU A 396 -15.94 -29.20 3.38
C LEU A 396 -14.71 -29.35 4.29
N GLN A 397 -13.68 -30.06 3.83
CA GLN A 397 -12.44 -30.25 4.58
C GLN A 397 -11.72 -28.92 4.86
N HIS A 398 -11.58 -28.10 3.83
CA HIS A 398 -10.95 -26.79 3.93
C HIS A 398 -11.77 -25.82 4.80
N GLY A 399 -13.10 -25.81 4.66
CA GLY A 399 -13.97 -24.99 5.49
C GLY A 399 -13.85 -25.32 6.97
N TRP A 400 -13.85 -26.60 7.33
CA TRP A 400 -13.69 -27.00 8.73
C TRP A 400 -12.31 -26.65 9.30
N SER A 401 -11.26 -26.78 8.51
CA SER A 401 -9.92 -26.30 8.88
C SER A 401 -9.92 -24.79 9.13
N ALA A 402 -10.58 -23.99 8.28
CA ALA A 402 -10.63 -22.54 8.43
C ALA A 402 -11.35 -22.14 9.73
N VAL A 403 -12.54 -22.69 9.98
CA VAL A 403 -13.33 -22.45 11.22
C VAL A 403 -12.48 -22.76 12.46
N ARG A 404 -11.79 -23.90 12.48
CA ARG A 404 -10.93 -24.28 13.62
C ARG A 404 -9.74 -23.35 13.83
N LEU A 405 -9.12 -22.89 12.74
CA LEU A 405 -7.92 -22.03 12.81
C LEU A 405 -8.27 -20.59 13.19
N TYR A 406 -9.45 -20.09 12.80
CA TYR A 406 -9.92 -18.78 13.27
C TYR A 406 -10.33 -18.77 14.76
N GLY A 407 -10.63 -19.93 15.35
CA GLY A 407 -11.00 -20.06 16.76
C GLY A 407 -12.40 -19.51 17.05
N ASP A 408 -12.58 -18.80 18.16
CA ASP A 408 -13.89 -18.29 18.62
C ASP A 408 -14.19 -16.85 18.13
N GLY A 409 -13.47 -16.37 17.11
CA GLY A 409 -13.59 -15.02 16.58
C GLY A 409 -14.62 -14.86 15.46
N GLN A 410 -14.88 -13.61 15.05
CA GLN A 410 -15.78 -13.29 13.93
C GLN A 410 -15.36 -13.98 12.62
N GLY A 411 -14.06 -14.12 12.34
CA GLY A 411 -13.58 -14.84 11.15
C GLY A 411 -14.01 -16.32 11.10
N SER A 412 -14.21 -16.95 12.27
CA SER A 412 -14.73 -18.32 12.36
C SER A 412 -16.19 -18.38 11.94
N LEU A 413 -16.98 -17.39 12.35
CA LEU A 413 -18.39 -17.26 11.95
C LEU A 413 -18.54 -16.90 10.47
N GLU A 414 -17.65 -16.08 9.92
CA GLU A 414 -17.59 -15.81 8.48
C GLU A 414 -17.30 -17.10 7.70
N ALA A 415 -16.26 -17.86 8.08
CA ALA A 415 -15.96 -19.15 7.48
C ALA A 415 -17.11 -20.17 7.65
N LEU A 416 -17.79 -20.16 8.81
CA LEU A 416 -18.94 -21.02 9.08
C LEU A 416 -20.14 -20.68 8.19
N THR A 417 -20.31 -19.41 7.84
CA THR A 417 -21.37 -18.95 6.92
C THR A 417 -21.18 -19.58 5.53
N ASP A 418 -19.96 -19.51 5.00
CA ASP A 418 -19.64 -20.08 3.69
C ASP A 418 -19.68 -21.62 3.71
N LEU A 419 -19.22 -22.22 4.83
CA LEU A 419 -19.31 -23.66 5.06
C LEU A 419 -20.76 -24.15 5.12
N ALA A 420 -21.67 -23.36 5.69
CA ALA A 420 -23.11 -23.66 5.67
C ALA A 420 -23.65 -23.69 4.23
N GLY A 421 -23.14 -22.82 3.35
CA GLY A 421 -23.41 -22.87 1.91
C GLY A 421 -22.91 -24.17 1.26
N VAL A 422 -21.69 -24.63 1.59
CA VAL A 422 -21.16 -25.93 1.11
C VAL A 422 -22.04 -27.09 1.60
N LEU A 423 -22.43 -27.09 2.88
CA LEU A 423 -23.30 -28.12 3.46
C LEU A 423 -24.69 -28.14 2.80
N THR A 424 -25.20 -26.97 2.42
CA THR A 424 -26.47 -26.83 1.69
C THR A 424 -26.38 -27.50 0.32
N GLU A 425 -25.31 -27.27 -0.44
CA GLU A 425 -25.09 -27.91 -1.75
C GLU A 425 -24.88 -29.43 -1.64
N LEU A 426 -24.22 -29.89 -0.57
CA LEU A 426 -24.12 -31.31 -0.21
C LEU A 426 -25.45 -31.94 0.24
N ARG A 427 -26.53 -31.16 0.32
CA ARG A 427 -27.84 -31.57 0.85
C ARG A 427 -27.81 -32.02 2.32
N SER A 428 -26.79 -31.62 3.06
CA SER A 428 -26.67 -31.83 4.50
C SER A 428 -27.40 -30.73 5.27
N TYR A 429 -28.72 -30.68 5.08
CA TYR A 429 -29.53 -29.54 5.54
C TYR A 429 -29.58 -29.36 7.06
N GLY A 430 -29.44 -30.43 7.85
CA GLY A 430 -29.39 -30.32 9.31
C GLY A 430 -28.15 -29.55 9.77
N PRO A 431 -26.94 -30.05 9.46
CA PRO A 431 -25.69 -29.32 9.74
C PRO A 431 -25.64 -27.91 9.16
N ALA A 432 -26.19 -27.68 7.96
CA ALA A 432 -26.27 -26.35 7.37
C ALA A 432 -27.14 -25.40 8.21
N GLU A 433 -28.28 -25.88 8.72
CA GLU A 433 -29.17 -25.11 9.59
C GLU A 433 -28.52 -24.78 10.93
N ASP A 434 -27.81 -25.74 11.53
CA ASP A 434 -27.06 -25.52 12.77
C ASP A 434 -26.00 -24.43 12.57
N ALA A 435 -25.22 -24.52 11.49
CA ALA A 435 -24.18 -23.56 11.15
C ALA A 435 -24.75 -22.15 10.94
N TYR A 436 -25.79 -21.98 10.11
CA TYR A 436 -26.41 -20.66 9.93
C TYR A 436 -27.04 -20.12 11.22
N THR A 437 -27.61 -20.98 12.07
CA THR A 437 -28.18 -20.54 13.36
C THR A 437 -27.10 -19.97 14.27
N ILE A 438 -25.97 -20.66 14.40
CA ILE A 438 -24.81 -20.17 15.16
C ILE A 438 -24.33 -18.81 14.64
N VAL A 439 -24.24 -18.66 13.31
CA VAL A 439 -23.86 -17.39 12.68
C VAL A 439 -24.84 -16.29 13.03
N VAL A 440 -26.15 -16.50 12.87
CA VAL A 440 -27.17 -15.48 13.16
C VAL A 440 -27.10 -15.00 14.61
N GLU A 441 -26.81 -15.90 15.55
CA GLU A 441 -26.72 -15.59 16.98
C GLU A 441 -25.40 -14.90 17.38
N GLY A 442 -24.30 -15.19 16.67
CA GLY A 442 -22.96 -14.75 17.09
C GLY A 442 -22.29 -13.68 16.23
N ILE A 443 -22.67 -13.52 14.95
CA ILE A 443 -21.99 -12.60 14.04
C ILE A 443 -22.40 -11.17 14.35
N GLU A 444 -21.44 -10.25 14.42
CA GLU A 444 -21.71 -8.83 14.62
C GLU A 444 -22.08 -8.13 13.31
N HIS A 445 -21.49 -8.58 12.21
CA HIS A 445 -21.58 -7.93 10.90
C HIS A 445 -22.94 -8.20 10.23
N GLU A 446 -23.73 -7.14 10.01
CA GLU A 446 -25.11 -7.25 9.53
C GLU A 446 -25.22 -7.99 8.20
N VAL A 447 -24.30 -7.74 7.25
CA VAL A 447 -24.33 -8.40 5.93
C VAL A 447 -24.28 -9.94 6.05
N TYR A 448 -23.40 -10.47 6.91
CA TYR A 448 -23.29 -11.92 7.12
C TYR A 448 -24.50 -12.46 7.91
N ARG A 449 -25.02 -11.68 8.87
CA ARG A 449 -26.26 -12.02 9.58
C ARG A 449 -27.44 -12.13 8.61
N THR A 450 -27.60 -11.16 7.71
CA THR A 450 -28.65 -11.16 6.69
C THR A 450 -28.48 -12.34 5.73
N HIS A 451 -27.25 -12.62 5.28
CA HIS A 451 -26.97 -13.76 4.41
C HIS A 451 -27.29 -15.10 5.11
N ALA A 452 -26.93 -15.26 6.39
CA ALA A 452 -27.28 -16.47 7.14
C ALA A 452 -28.79 -16.63 7.38
N LEU A 453 -29.51 -15.53 7.66
CA LEU A 453 -30.98 -15.54 7.74
C LEU A 453 -31.63 -15.95 6.41
N ALA A 454 -31.07 -15.48 5.29
CA ALA A 454 -31.53 -15.88 3.96
C ALA A 454 -31.25 -17.36 3.67
N GLY A 455 -30.05 -17.86 4.02
CA GLY A 455 -29.70 -19.28 3.93
C GLY A 455 -30.66 -20.16 4.73
N LEU A 456 -31.06 -19.73 5.94
CA LEU A 456 -32.09 -20.43 6.72
C LEU A 456 -33.46 -20.45 6.02
N ALA A 457 -33.86 -19.38 5.34
CA ALA A 457 -35.08 -19.36 4.54
C ALA A 457 -34.95 -20.33 3.36
N TYR A 458 -33.84 -20.27 2.63
CA TYR A 458 -33.57 -21.13 1.48
C TYR A 458 -33.59 -22.63 1.85
N LEU A 459 -33.03 -23.00 3.00
CA LEU A 459 -33.12 -24.37 3.52
C LEU A 459 -34.56 -24.84 3.75
N ALA A 460 -35.46 -23.96 4.23
CA ALA A 460 -36.88 -24.29 4.38
C ALA A 460 -37.55 -24.52 3.01
N ALA A 461 -37.22 -23.70 2.01
CA ALA A 461 -37.68 -23.90 0.64
C ALA A 461 -37.20 -25.22 0.04
N LEU A 462 -35.91 -25.58 0.22
CA LEU A 462 -35.33 -26.85 -0.24
C LEU A 462 -35.99 -28.09 0.39
N ARG A 463 -36.56 -27.95 1.60
CA ARG A 463 -37.33 -29.00 2.28
C ARG A 463 -38.82 -29.02 1.89
N GLY A 464 -39.27 -28.05 1.10
CA GLY A 464 -40.68 -27.89 0.74
C GLY A 464 -41.56 -27.29 1.84
N ASP A 465 -40.97 -26.72 2.89
CA ASP A 465 -41.71 -26.04 3.97
C ASP A 465 -41.95 -24.57 3.62
N ARG A 466 -43.03 -24.34 2.86
CA ARG A 466 -43.43 -23.01 2.44
C ARG A 466 -43.71 -22.06 3.60
N THR A 467 -44.34 -22.55 4.66
CA THR A 467 -44.73 -21.72 5.81
C THR A 467 -43.48 -21.20 6.52
N GLU A 468 -42.49 -22.08 6.72
CA GLU A 468 -41.24 -21.71 7.35
C GLU A 468 -40.38 -20.80 6.46
N PHE A 469 -40.35 -21.06 5.16
CA PHE A 469 -39.71 -20.17 4.18
C PHE A 469 -40.27 -18.74 4.27
N GLU A 470 -41.59 -18.57 4.16
CA GLU A 470 -42.23 -17.25 4.21
C GLU A 470 -42.00 -16.55 5.56
N ARG A 471 -41.97 -17.32 6.66
CA ARG A 471 -41.66 -16.79 7.99
C ARG A 471 -40.24 -16.25 8.07
N ARG A 472 -39.25 -16.99 7.57
CA ARG A 472 -37.83 -16.61 7.60
C ARG A 472 -37.53 -15.49 6.61
N ALA A 473 -38.07 -15.54 5.39
CA ALA A 473 -37.88 -14.51 4.36
C ALA A 473 -38.32 -13.13 4.84
N ARG A 474 -39.45 -13.03 5.55
CA ARG A 474 -39.93 -11.76 6.15
C ARG A 474 -38.95 -11.10 7.12
N ARG A 475 -38.03 -11.87 7.72
CA ARG A 475 -36.99 -11.32 8.62
C ARG A 475 -35.84 -10.69 7.84
N VAL A 476 -35.64 -11.08 6.59
CA VAL A 476 -34.59 -10.59 5.69
C VAL A 476 -35.04 -9.33 4.96
N ASP A 477 -36.33 -9.19 4.65
CA ASP A 477 -36.88 -8.10 3.83
C ASP A 477 -36.45 -6.69 4.29
N PRO A 478 -36.47 -6.33 5.58
CA PRO A 478 -36.08 -4.98 6.01
C PRO A 478 -34.60 -4.65 5.77
N ALA A 479 -33.74 -5.67 5.67
CA ALA A 479 -32.31 -5.52 5.47
C ALA A 479 -31.90 -5.63 4.00
N LEU A 480 -32.76 -6.16 3.13
CA LEU A 480 -32.43 -6.42 1.72
C LEU A 480 -31.98 -5.17 0.98
N GLU A 481 -32.69 -4.05 1.15
CA GLU A 481 -32.36 -2.76 0.52
C GLU A 481 -31.03 -2.17 0.97
N GLN A 482 -30.48 -2.65 2.09
CA GLN A 482 -29.21 -2.17 2.67
C GLN A 482 -28.01 -3.02 2.24
N LEU A 483 -28.23 -4.15 1.55
CA LEU A 483 -27.16 -5.02 1.08
C LEU A 483 -26.50 -4.47 -0.18
N PRO A 484 -25.25 -4.85 -0.48
CA PRO A 484 -24.66 -4.61 -1.80
C PRO A 484 -25.51 -5.24 -2.92
N GLU A 485 -25.63 -4.56 -4.06
CA GLU A 485 -26.49 -4.98 -5.19
C GLU A 485 -26.24 -6.42 -5.64
N ALA A 486 -24.98 -6.88 -5.66
CA ALA A 486 -24.65 -8.25 -6.02
C ALA A 486 -25.28 -9.27 -5.07
N LEU A 487 -25.27 -8.99 -3.77
CA LEU A 487 -25.88 -9.85 -2.77
C LEU A 487 -27.41 -9.74 -2.81
N GLN A 488 -27.96 -8.55 -3.07
CA GLN A 488 -29.40 -8.41 -3.32
C GLN A 488 -29.84 -9.31 -4.47
N ALA A 489 -29.11 -9.29 -5.59
CA ALA A 489 -29.41 -10.10 -6.77
C ALA A 489 -29.33 -11.61 -6.46
N GLU A 490 -28.33 -12.06 -5.72
CA GLU A 490 -28.21 -13.45 -5.26
C GLU A 490 -29.41 -13.86 -4.40
N LEU A 491 -29.78 -13.04 -3.41
CA LEU A 491 -30.91 -13.34 -2.53
C LEU A 491 -32.26 -13.31 -3.25
N LEU A 492 -32.43 -12.44 -4.25
CA LEU A 492 -33.62 -12.41 -5.10
C LEU A 492 -33.68 -13.66 -5.99
N TYR A 493 -32.55 -14.08 -6.55
CA TYR A 493 -32.45 -15.32 -7.32
C TYR A 493 -32.79 -16.56 -6.48
N GLU A 494 -32.29 -16.67 -5.24
CA GLU A 494 -32.63 -17.76 -4.31
C GLU A 494 -34.13 -17.80 -3.97
N ARG A 495 -34.80 -16.64 -4.03
CA ARG A 495 -36.25 -16.51 -3.85
C ARG A 495 -37.03 -16.77 -5.14
N GLY A 496 -36.36 -16.91 -6.28
CA GLY A 496 -36.97 -17.10 -7.60
C GLY A 496 -37.66 -15.84 -8.15
N LEU A 497 -37.15 -14.65 -7.79
CA LEU A 497 -37.67 -13.34 -8.21
C LEU A 497 -36.81 -12.67 -9.29
#